data_AF-A0A522C833-F1
#
_entry.id   AF-A0A522C833-F1
#
_cell.length_a   1.000
_cell.length_b   1.000
_cell.length_c   1.000
_cell.angle_alpha   90.00
_cell.angle_beta   90.00
_cell.angle_gamma   90.00
#
_symmetry.space_group_name_H-M   'P 1'
#
loop_
_entity.id
_entity.type
_entity.pdbx_description
1 polymer ?
#
loop_
_entity_poly.entity_id
_entity_poly.type
_entity_poly.pdbx_seq_one_letter_code
_entity_poly.pdbx_strand_id
1 'polypeptide(L)'
;MPPVLLVALGGVIGALARVGIGEVAPHDPGRWAWSTVLVNATGAFVLCLLLPLVRTPSVRLALATGLLGAFTTFSGFALDAVLLAEAGRPAVAAAYVLVSLGTLLAAGLLGRLLARAVLR
;
A
#
# COMPACT_ATOMS: atom_id res chain seq x y z
N MET A 1 -25.04 8.83 3.07
CA MET A 1 -24.72 7.54 2.42
C MET A 1 -24.32 6.53 3.49
N PRO A 2 -24.75 5.26 3.39
CA PRO A 2 -24.30 4.20 4.29
C PRO A 2 -22.77 4.10 4.31
N PRO A 3 -22.12 3.94 5.49
CA PRO A 3 -20.67 3.82 5.60
C PRO A 3 -20.06 2.75 4.69
N VAL A 4 -20.76 1.63 4.50
CA VAL A 4 -20.34 0.53 3.62
C VAL A 4 -20.23 0.95 2.15
N LEU A 5 -21.09 1.86 1.66
CA LEU A 5 -21.00 2.34 0.28
C LEU A 5 -19.79 3.25 0.08
N LEU A 6 -19.42 4.04 1.09
CA LEU A 6 -18.22 4.87 1.05
C LEU A 6 -16.95 4.02 0.98
N VAL A 7 -16.90 2.95 1.78
CA VAL A 7 -15.81 1.96 1.74
C VAL A 7 -15.77 1.26 0.39
N ALA A 8 -16.93 0.83 -0.14
CA ALA A 8 -17.00 0.14 -1.43
C ALA A 8 -16.51 1.03 -2.59
N LEU A 9 -16.97 2.28 -2.67
CA LEU A 9 -16.55 3.22 -3.71
C LEU A 9 -15.05 3.50 -3.65
N GLY A 10 -14.51 3.80 -2.46
CA GLY A 10 -13.08 3.96 -2.28
C GLY A 10 -12.32 2.69 -2.64
N GLY A 11 -12.81 1.54 -2.18
CA GLY A 11 -12.21 0.22 -2.39
C GLY A 11 -12.10 -0.18 -3.85
N VAL A 12 -13.14 0.08 -4.66
CA VAL A 12 -13.10 -0.16 -6.11
C VAL A 12 -11.98 0.67 -6.75
N ILE A 13 -11.91 1.97 -6.42
CA ILE A 13 -10.88 2.87 -6.96
C ILE A 13 -9.48 2.38 -6.55
N GLY A 14 -9.29 2.06 -5.27
CA GLY A 14 -8.01 1.57 -4.74
C GLY A 14 -7.56 0.26 -5.38
N ALA A 15 -8.48 -0.71 -5.50
CA ALA A 15 -8.19 -2.00 -6.12
C ALA A 15 -7.83 -1.85 -7.60
N LEU A 16 -8.59 -1.05 -8.36
CA LEU A 16 -8.31 -0.82 -9.78
C LEU A 16 -6.98 -0.08 -9.99
N ALA A 17 -6.67 0.91 -9.15
CA ALA A 17 -5.37 1.60 -9.20
C ALA A 17 -4.21 0.64 -8.91
N ARG A 18 -4.35 -0.27 -7.94
CA ARG A 18 -3.35 -1.31 -7.67
C ARG A 18 -3.19 -2.25 -8.86
N VAL A 19 -4.28 -2.68 -9.48
CA VAL A 19 -4.26 -3.52 -10.69
C VAL A 19 -3.51 -2.81 -11.81
N GLY A 20 -3.85 -1.55 -12.10
CA GLY A 20 -3.19 -0.78 -13.15
C GLY A 20 -1.68 -0.61 -12.93
N ILE A 21 -1.23 -0.41 -11.68
CA ILE A 21 0.22 -0.39 -11.37
C ILE A 21 0.86 -1.75 -11.62
N GLY A 22 0.17 -2.84 -11.29
CA GLY A 22 0.62 -4.20 -11.58
C GLY A 22 0.75 -4.48 -13.09
N GLU A 23 -0.13 -3.90 -13.92
CA GLU A 23 -0.08 -4.03 -15.38
C GLU A 23 1.08 -3.23 -16.01
N VAL A 24 1.41 -2.06 -15.46
CA VAL A 24 2.53 -1.22 -15.94
C VAL A 24 3.88 -1.78 -15.50
N ALA A 25 3.95 -2.40 -14.33
CA ALA A 25 5.16 -3.00 -13.77
C ALA A 25 4.93 -4.48 -13.39
N PRO A 26 4.72 -5.36 -14.39
CA PRO A 26 4.46 -6.77 -14.14
C PRO A 26 5.72 -7.48 -13.63
N HIS A 27 5.51 -8.60 -12.93
CA HIS A 27 6.57 -9.49 -12.48
C HIS A 27 6.14 -10.95 -12.64
N ASP A 28 7.09 -11.82 -13.00
CA ASP A 28 6.83 -13.26 -13.01
C ASP A 28 6.74 -13.80 -11.56
N PRO A 29 6.00 -14.89 -11.32
CA PRO A 29 6.08 -15.65 -10.08
C PRO A 29 7.52 -16.01 -9.72
N GLY A 30 7.91 -15.84 -8.45
CA GLY A 30 9.28 -16.10 -7.99
C GLY A 30 10.30 -15.02 -8.38
N ARG A 31 9.85 -13.89 -8.95
CA ARG A 31 10.65 -12.68 -9.14
C ARG A 31 10.23 -11.58 -8.16
N TRP A 32 11.09 -10.55 -8.07
CA TRP A 32 10.88 -9.42 -7.18
C TRP A 32 9.73 -8.54 -7.67
N ALA A 33 8.71 -8.39 -6.84
CA ALA A 33 7.49 -7.64 -7.15
C ALA A 33 7.64 -6.16 -6.80
N TRP A 34 8.26 -5.37 -7.68
CA TRP A 34 8.42 -3.93 -7.46
C TRP A 34 7.09 -3.18 -7.39
N SER A 35 6.09 -3.63 -8.15
CA SER A 35 4.72 -3.09 -8.09
C SER A 35 4.12 -3.19 -6.68
N THR A 36 4.26 -4.34 -6.02
CA THR A 36 3.80 -4.55 -4.64
C THR A 36 4.51 -3.63 -3.64
N VAL A 37 5.83 -3.47 -3.76
CA VAL A 37 6.60 -2.54 -2.91
C VAL A 37 6.12 -1.10 -3.12
N LEU A 38 5.93 -0.69 -4.37
CA LEU A 38 5.50 0.66 -4.73
C LEU A 38 4.10 0.98 -4.19
N VAL A 39 3.11 0.11 -4.39
CA VAL A 39 1.74 0.37 -3.90
C VAL A 39 1.69 0.44 -2.38
N ASN A 40 2.43 -0.43 -1.68
CA ASN A 40 2.47 -0.41 -0.22
C ASN A 40 3.18 0.84 0.32
N ALA A 41 4.34 1.21 -0.24
CA ALA A 41 5.09 2.38 0.20
C ALA A 41 4.33 3.69 -0.07
N THR A 42 3.83 3.87 -1.30
CA THR A 42 3.05 5.06 -1.68
C THR A 42 1.73 5.14 -0.91
N GLY A 43 1.03 4.01 -0.73
CA GLY A 43 -0.19 3.95 0.04
C GLY A 43 0.02 4.31 1.51
N ALA A 44 1.09 3.79 2.14
CA ALA A 44 1.47 4.14 3.51
C ALA A 44 1.81 5.64 3.64
N PHE A 45 2.58 6.18 2.70
CA PHE A 45 2.90 7.62 2.66
C PHE A 45 1.63 8.47 2.59
N VAL A 46 0.75 8.21 1.62
CA VAL A 46 -0.49 8.97 1.40
C VAL A 46 -1.41 8.86 2.62
N LEU A 47 -1.54 7.66 3.20
CA LEU A 47 -2.37 7.43 4.40
C LEU A 47 -1.86 8.27 5.56
N CYS A 48 -0.57 8.17 5.85
CA CYS A 48 0.06 8.88 6.96
C CYS A 48 0.11 10.40 6.79
N LEU A 49 0.16 10.87 5.54
CA LEU A 49 0.11 12.28 5.17
C LEU A 49 -1.31 12.87 5.33
N LEU A 50 -2.31 12.23 4.71
CA LEU A 50 -3.64 12.81 4.58
C LEU A 50 -4.52 12.56 5.80
N LEU A 51 -4.40 11.41 6.46
CA LEU A 51 -5.32 11.04 7.55
C LEU A 51 -5.38 12.06 8.71
N PRO A 52 -4.28 12.74 9.11
CA PRO A 52 -4.32 13.80 10.12
C PRO A 52 -4.99 15.10 9.65
N LEU A 53 -5.02 15.34 8.33
CA LEU A 53 -5.58 16.54 7.71
C LEU A 53 -7.10 16.41 7.50
N VAL A 54 -7.59 15.19 7.25
CA VAL A 54 -9.00 14.92 7.02
C VAL A 54 -9.76 14.80 8.34
N ARG A 55 -10.66 15.75 8.62
CA ARG A 55 -11.49 15.77 9.85
C ARG A 55 -12.84 15.06 9.68
N THR A 56 -13.39 15.08 8.47
CA THR A 56 -14.71 14.50 8.16
C THR A 56 -14.68 12.97 8.26
N PRO A 57 -15.47 12.34 9.15
CA PRO A 57 -15.41 10.89 9.37
C PRO A 57 -15.71 10.06 8.12
N SER A 58 -16.69 10.48 7.31
CA SER A 58 -17.05 9.81 6.05
C SER A 58 -15.91 9.80 5.04
N VAL A 59 -15.20 10.92 4.90
CA VAL A 59 -14.04 11.04 4.01
C VAL A 59 -12.87 10.20 4.53
N ARG A 60 -12.62 10.21 5.85
CA ARG A 60 -11.60 9.34 6.46
C ARG A 60 -11.87 7.87 6.18
N LEU A 61 -13.13 7.43 6.31
CA LEU A 61 -13.53 6.05 6.07
C LEU A 61 -13.34 5.66 4.59
N ALA A 62 -13.82 6.51 3.67
CA ALA A 62 -13.67 6.28 2.23
C ALA A 62 -12.20 6.23 1.80
N LEU A 63 -11.37 7.13 2.33
CA LEU A 63 -9.95 7.26 1.98
C LEU A 63 -9.10 6.16 2.62
N ALA A 64 -9.19 5.99 3.94
CA ALA A 64 -8.31 5.08 4.68
C ALA A 64 -8.73 3.62 4.48
N THR A 65 -9.96 3.28 4.87
CA THR A 65 -10.43 1.89 4.83
C THR A 65 -10.80 1.46 3.42
N GLY A 66 -11.45 2.33 2.64
CA GLY A 66 -11.79 2.04 1.25
C GLY A 66 -10.57 2.09 0.34
N LEU A 67 -10.18 3.29 -0.08
CA LEU A 67 -9.20 3.50 -1.13
C LEU A 67 -7.81 2.97 -0.77
N LEU A 68 -7.20 3.47 0.30
CA LEU A 68 -5.83 3.09 0.64
C LEU A 68 -5.74 1.66 1.19
N GLY A 69 -6.80 1.20 1.85
CA GLY A 69 -6.93 -0.20 2.28
C GLY A 69 -6.95 -1.19 1.12
N ALA A 70 -7.67 -0.88 0.02
CA ALA A 70 -7.71 -1.74 -1.16
C ALA A 70 -6.53 -1.53 -2.14
N PHE A 71 -5.95 -0.34 -2.13
CA PHE A 71 -4.75 0.02 -2.91
C PHE A 71 -3.48 -0.66 -2.39
N THR A 72 -3.35 -0.81 -1.07
CA THR A 72 -2.25 -1.55 -0.46
C THR A 72 -2.57 -3.04 -0.34
N THR A 73 -1.56 -3.89 -0.22
CA THR A 73 -1.75 -5.34 -0.06
C THR A 73 -0.65 -5.99 0.76
N PHE A 74 -1.02 -6.50 1.93
CA PHE A 74 -0.12 -7.33 2.74
C PHE A 74 -0.12 -8.80 2.26
N SER A 75 -1.27 -9.29 1.78
CA SER A 75 -1.39 -10.66 1.26
C SER A 75 -0.62 -10.86 -0.05
N GLY A 76 -0.65 -9.89 -0.97
CA GLY A 76 0.17 -9.93 -2.19
C GLY A 76 1.66 -9.94 -1.86
N PHE A 77 2.09 -9.06 -0.95
CA PHE A 77 3.44 -9.06 -0.41
C PHE A 77 3.85 -10.44 0.17
N ALA A 78 3.01 -11.04 1.00
CA ALA A 78 3.30 -12.34 1.58
C ALA A 78 3.42 -13.44 0.52
N LEU A 79 2.52 -13.44 -0.48
CA LEU A 79 2.58 -14.39 -1.59
C LEU A 79 3.86 -14.23 -2.41
N ASP A 80 4.24 -13.00 -2.77
CA ASP A 80 5.48 -12.72 -3.52
C ASP A 80 6.73 -13.24 -2.76
N ALA A 81 6.77 -13.05 -1.44
CA ALA A 81 7.86 -13.55 -0.59
C ALA A 81 7.91 -15.09 -0.56
N VAL A 82 6.76 -15.75 -0.45
CA VAL A 82 6.66 -17.22 -0.48
C VAL A 82 7.12 -17.75 -1.83
N LEU A 83 6.62 -17.19 -2.93
CA LEU A 83 6.99 -17.62 -4.29
C LEU A 83 8.49 -17.43 -4.57
N LEU A 84 9.11 -16.36 -4.05
CA LEU A 84 10.58 -16.19 -4.12
C LEU A 84 11.33 -17.32 -3.40
N ALA A 85 10.85 -17.74 -2.22
CA ALA A 85 11.45 -18.83 -1.48
C ALA A 85 11.26 -20.18 -2.20
N GLU A 86 10.05 -20.46 -2.70
CA GLU A 86 9.73 -21.66 -3.49
C GLU A 86 10.53 -21.75 -4.79
N ALA A 87 10.86 -20.61 -5.40
CA ALA A 87 11.75 -20.53 -6.56
C ALA A 87 13.25 -20.81 -6.23
N GLY A 88 13.57 -21.28 -5.02
CA GLY A 88 14.93 -21.58 -4.59
C GLY A 88 15.76 -20.33 -4.26
N ARG A 89 15.12 -19.18 -3.98
CA ARG A 89 15.79 -17.89 -3.75
C ARG A 89 15.51 -17.32 -2.34
N PRO A 90 15.77 -18.07 -1.25
CA PRO A 90 15.41 -17.65 0.11
C PRO A 90 16.10 -16.36 0.57
N ALA A 91 17.35 -16.13 0.16
CA ALA A 91 18.05 -14.87 0.47
C ALA A 91 17.38 -13.66 -0.19
N VAL A 92 16.84 -13.83 -1.40
CA VAL A 92 16.10 -12.77 -2.10
C VAL A 92 14.73 -12.57 -1.47
N ALA A 93 14.05 -13.63 -1.05
CA ALA A 93 12.81 -13.53 -0.28
C ALA A 93 13.01 -12.73 1.01
N ALA A 94 14.07 -13.01 1.78
CA ALA A 94 14.40 -12.27 2.99
C ALA A 94 14.69 -10.79 2.70
N ALA A 95 15.48 -10.50 1.66
CA ALA A 95 15.73 -9.14 1.22
C ALA A 95 14.43 -8.42 0.80
N TYR A 96 13.52 -9.10 0.10
CA TYR A 96 12.22 -8.57 -0.30
C TYR A 96 11.35 -8.21 0.90
N VAL A 97 11.33 -9.05 1.94
CA VAL A 97 10.65 -8.75 3.21
C VAL A 97 11.23 -7.50 3.86
N LEU A 98 12.56 -7.43 4.02
CA LEU A 98 13.21 -6.31 4.69
C LEU A 98 13.03 -5.00 3.94
N VAL A 99 13.19 -5.01 2.61
CA VAL A 99 13.00 -3.82 1.78
C VAL A 99 11.55 -3.38 1.78
N SER A 100 10.59 -4.30 1.65
CA SER A 100 9.16 -3.96 1.67
C SER A 100 8.75 -3.31 2.99
N LEU A 101 9.13 -3.91 4.13
CA LEU A 101 8.83 -3.37 5.45
C LEU A 101 9.58 -2.05 5.72
N GLY A 102 10.86 -2.00 5.38
CA GLY A 102 11.68 -0.80 5.57
C GLY A 102 11.15 0.39 4.78
N THR A 103 10.83 0.19 3.50
CA THR A 103 10.31 1.24 2.62
C THR A 103 8.91 1.68 3.03
N LEU A 104 8.00 0.77 3.40
CA LEU A 104 6.65 1.16 3.83
C LEU A 104 6.68 1.99 5.13
N LEU A 105 7.54 1.61 6.10
CA LEU A 105 7.68 2.32 7.36
C LEU A 105 8.34 3.69 7.15
N ALA A 106 9.39 3.77 6.34
CA ALA A 106 10.05 5.03 6.00
C ALA A 106 9.09 5.99 5.28
N ALA A 107 8.30 5.47 4.32
CA ALA A 107 7.32 6.23 3.59
C ALA A 107 6.19 6.75 4.50
N GLY A 108 5.67 5.90 5.39
CA GLY A 108 4.69 6.31 6.41
C GLY A 108 5.23 7.39 7.35
N LEU A 109 6.47 7.24 7.83
CA LEU A 109 7.13 8.26 8.66
C LEU A 109 7.24 9.59 7.92
N LEU A 110 7.72 9.57 6.68
CA LEU A 110 7.83 10.78 5.86
C LEU A 110 6.47 11.46 5.69
N GLY A 111 5.41 10.69 5.39
CA GLY A 111 4.05 11.21 5.31
C GLY A 111 3.59 11.88 6.62
N ARG A 112 3.86 11.26 7.77
CA ARG A 112 3.54 11.84 9.09
C ARG A 112 4.31 13.13 9.36
N LEU A 113 5.60 13.20 8.99
CA LEU A 113 6.43 14.38 9.20
C LEU A 113 5.92 15.56 8.36
N LEU A 114 5.59 15.32 7.09
CA LEU A 114 5.02 16.33 6.21
C LEU A 114 3.65 16.81 6.70
N ALA A 115 2.77 15.90 7.13
CA ALA A 115 1.49 16.28 7.72
C ALA A 115 1.65 17.23 8.92
N ARG A 116 2.64 16.96 9.78
CA ARG A 116 2.94 17.83 10.93
C ARG A 116 3.47 19.20 10.51
N ALA A 117 4.27 19.27 9.45
CA ALA A 117 4.78 20.53 8.93
C ALA A 117 3.66 21.43 8.38
N VAL A 118 2.64 20.83 7.73
CA VAL A 118 1.47 21.55 7.19
C VAL A 118 0.48 22.00 8.29
N LEU A 119 0.41 21.27 9.41
CA LEU A 119 -0.50 21.57 10.52
C LEU A 119 0.06 22.56 11.54
N ARG A 120 1.33 22.96 11.40
CA ARG A 120 1.95 24.01 12.21
C ARG A 120 1.65 25.36 11.60
#